data_AF-F8P1G5-F1
#
_entry.id   AF-F8P1G5-F1
#
_cell.length_a   1.000
_cell.length_b   1.000
_cell.length_c   1.000
_cell.angle_alpha   90.00
_cell.angle_beta   90.00
_cell.angle_gamma   90.00
#
_symmetry.space_group_name_H-M   'P 1'
#
loop_
_entity.id
_entity.type
_entity.pdbx_description
1 polymer ?
#
loop_
_entity_poly.entity_id
_entity_poly.type
_entity_poly.pdbx_seq_one_letter_code
_entity_poly.pdbx_strand_id
1 'polypeptide(L)'
;MSTTQNSATQRRWPFSAAQTTGTANQELLCSLLTVGDLDEISNSDDFEAVERYITNRGRVDASGKTTCGVMFWLYPTGLYGPYHDTEEGGIEQHGTLITMESGIAVAEAMQRIRTAFRTSGIGHEHIAPLSA
;
A
#
# COMPACT_ATOMS: atom_id res chain seq x y z
N MET A 1 7.01 51.93 20.19
CA MET A 1 6.21 50.70 20.27
C MET A 1 6.76 49.75 19.22
N SER A 2 7.59 48.79 19.62
CA SER A 2 8.23 47.85 18.71
C SER A 2 7.43 46.55 18.71
N THR A 3 6.75 46.28 17.60
CA THR A 3 5.99 45.06 17.40
C THR A 3 6.96 43.95 16.98
N THR A 4 7.40 43.14 17.94
CA THR A 4 8.14 41.90 17.64
C THR A 4 7.16 40.93 16.97
N GLN A 5 7.25 40.79 15.65
CA GLN A 5 6.57 39.71 14.93
C GLN A 5 7.20 38.39 15.36
N ASN A 6 6.48 37.65 16.20
CA ASN A 6 6.80 36.29 16.55
C ASN A 6 6.43 35.41 15.35
N SER A 7 7.39 35.17 14.45
CA SER A 7 7.24 34.21 13.36
C SER A 7 7.18 32.81 13.98
N ALA A 8 5.98 32.36 14.31
CA ALA A 8 5.74 30.98 14.71
C ALA A 8 6.26 30.08 13.59
N THR A 9 7.38 29.40 13.84
CA THR A 9 7.90 28.35 12.98
C THR A 9 6.79 27.30 12.85
N GLN A 10 6.14 27.27 11.69
CA GLN A 10 5.16 26.24 11.34
C GLN A 10 5.86 24.90 11.56
N ARG A 11 5.44 24.16 12.58
CA ARG A 11 5.95 22.80 12.83
C ARG A 11 5.61 21.99 11.58
N ARG A 12 6.61 21.76 10.73
CA ARG A 12 6.47 20.87 9.58
C ARG A 12 6.10 19.50 10.13
N TRP A 13 5.15 18.86 9.44
CA TRP A 13 4.76 17.48 9.72
C TRP A 13 6.01 16.60 9.81
N PRO A 14 6.22 15.84 10.91
CA PRO A 14 7.51 15.20 11.17
C PRO A 14 7.69 13.87 10.42
N PHE A 15 6.65 13.36 9.76
CA PHE A 15 6.69 12.10 9.04
C PHE A 15 6.76 12.36 7.53
N SER A 16 7.98 12.36 6.99
CA SER A 16 8.23 12.48 5.55
C SER A 16 8.57 11.15 4.87
N ALA A 17 8.72 10.09 5.66
CA ALA A 17 8.99 8.72 5.23
C ALA A 17 8.38 7.76 6.25
N ALA A 18 7.90 6.62 5.77
CA ALA A 18 7.40 5.52 6.59
C ALA A 18 8.42 4.36 6.59
N GLN A 19 8.35 3.55 7.64
CA GLN A 19 9.18 2.35 7.79
C GLN A 19 8.31 1.23 8.35
N THR A 20 8.49 0.02 7.83
CA THR A 20 7.90 -1.18 8.43
C THR A 20 8.63 -1.49 9.72
N THR A 21 7.92 -1.49 10.86
CA THR A 21 8.51 -1.78 12.18
C THR A 21 8.58 -3.27 12.48
N GLY A 22 8.14 -4.14 11.56
CA GLY A 22 8.01 -5.58 11.75
C GLY A 22 6.84 -5.98 12.67
N THR A 23 6.19 -5.02 13.32
CA THR A 23 5.02 -5.23 14.16
C THR A 23 3.75 -4.92 13.37
N ALA A 24 2.95 -5.95 13.08
CA ALA A 24 1.64 -5.76 12.48
C ALA A 24 0.68 -5.09 13.47
N ASN A 25 -0.08 -4.09 13.01
CA ASN A 25 -1.21 -3.54 13.75
C ASN A 25 -2.50 -4.01 13.08
N GLN A 26 -3.02 -5.14 13.58
CA GLN A 26 -4.21 -5.78 13.02
C GLN A 26 -5.45 -4.90 13.13
N GLU A 27 -5.59 -4.13 14.22
CA GLU A 27 -6.75 -3.26 14.44
C GLU A 27 -6.82 -2.13 13.41
N LEU A 28 -5.68 -1.51 13.11
CA LEU A 28 -5.59 -0.49 12.07
C LEU A 28 -5.89 -1.09 10.69
N LEU A 29 -5.35 -2.26 10.38
CA LEU A 29 -5.61 -2.95 9.12
C LEU A 29 -7.10 -3.28 8.95
N CYS A 30 -7.71 -3.89 9.97
CA CYS A 30 -9.15 -4.14 9.97
C CYS A 30 -9.94 -2.84 9.80
N SER A 31 -9.53 -1.75 10.47
CA SER A 31 -10.20 -0.45 10.34
C SER A 31 -10.13 0.09 8.91
N LEU A 32 -8.96 0.02 8.26
CA LEU A 32 -8.79 0.45 6.86
C LEU A 32 -9.66 -0.36 5.89
N LEU A 33 -9.80 -1.66 6.12
CA LEU A 33 -10.64 -2.55 5.32
C LEU A 33 -12.15 -2.24 5.46
N THR A 34 -12.58 -1.66 6.58
CA THR A 34 -13.99 -1.28 6.76
C THR A 34 -14.41 0.01 6.05
N VAL A 35 -13.46 0.79 5.51
CA VAL A 35 -13.75 2.11 4.91
C VAL A 35 -14.45 1.99 3.54
N GLY A 36 -14.37 0.84 2.86
CA GLY A 36 -15.05 0.58 1.58
C GLY A 36 -14.50 1.33 0.35
N ASP A 37 -13.72 2.40 0.56
CA ASP A 37 -13.11 3.22 -0.50
C ASP A 37 -11.66 2.82 -0.84
N LEU A 38 -11.18 1.70 -0.31
CA LEU A 38 -9.83 1.22 -0.61
C LEU A 38 -9.83 0.54 -1.98
N ASP A 39 -8.99 1.02 -2.91
CA ASP A 39 -8.81 0.37 -4.22
C ASP A 39 -8.37 -1.09 -4.02
N GLU A 40 -9.09 -2.04 -4.63
CA GLU A 40 -8.81 -3.47 -4.53
C GLU A 40 -8.42 -4.06 -5.89
N ILE A 41 -7.39 -4.90 -5.89
CA ILE A 41 -6.81 -5.45 -7.11
C ILE A 41 -6.51 -6.92 -6.90
N SER A 42 -6.92 -7.75 -7.85
CA SER A 42 -6.58 -9.16 -7.83
C SER A 42 -5.18 -9.43 -8.41
N ASN A 43 -4.60 -10.58 -8.12
CA ASN A 43 -3.38 -11.07 -8.78
C ASN A 43 -3.63 -11.66 -10.19
N SER A 44 -4.74 -11.32 -10.86
CA SER A 44 -5.11 -11.91 -12.15
C SER A 44 -4.04 -11.68 -13.22
N ASP A 45 -3.98 -12.60 -14.19
CA ASP A 45 -3.07 -12.53 -15.34
C ASP A 45 -1.61 -12.29 -14.92
N ASP A 46 -1.16 -13.05 -13.92
CA ASP A 46 0.18 -12.92 -13.34
C ASP A 46 0.50 -11.48 -12.89
N PHE A 47 -0.41 -10.86 -12.13
CA PHE A 47 -0.29 -9.51 -11.57
C PHE A 47 -0.23 -8.37 -12.61
N GLU A 48 -0.60 -8.61 -13.88
CA GLU A 48 -0.63 -7.56 -14.92
C GLU A 48 -1.52 -6.38 -14.51
N ALA A 49 -2.67 -6.66 -13.89
CA ALA A 49 -3.57 -5.62 -13.39
C ALA A 49 -2.93 -4.73 -12.33
N VAL A 50 -2.07 -5.30 -11.47
CA VAL A 50 -1.35 -4.58 -10.41
C VAL A 50 -0.29 -3.67 -11.00
N GLU A 51 0.52 -4.18 -11.94
CA GLU A 51 1.55 -3.36 -12.60
C GLU A 51 0.94 -2.18 -13.36
N ARG A 52 -0.14 -2.42 -14.10
CA ARG A 52 -0.89 -1.38 -14.80
C ARG A 52 -1.47 -0.35 -13.83
N TYR A 53 -2.02 -0.79 -12.70
CA TYR A 53 -2.56 0.10 -11.69
C TYR A 53 -1.46 1.01 -11.10
N ILE A 54 -0.32 0.43 -10.70
CA ILE A 54 0.82 1.20 -10.17
C ILE A 54 1.32 2.20 -11.21
N THR A 55 1.43 1.79 -12.47
CA THR A 55 1.89 2.66 -13.55
C THR A 55 1.00 3.89 -13.70
N ASN A 56 -0.31 3.70 -13.65
CA ASN A 56 -1.29 4.77 -13.81
C ASN A 56 -1.43 5.63 -12.54
N ARG A 57 -1.65 5.00 -11.39
CA ARG A 57 -1.91 5.71 -10.11
C ARG A 57 -0.64 6.31 -9.51
N GLY A 58 0.50 5.65 -9.66
CA GLY A 58 1.81 6.11 -9.18
C GLY A 58 2.45 7.18 -10.07
N ARG A 59 1.82 7.53 -11.20
CA ARG A 59 2.27 8.57 -12.14
C ARG A 59 3.74 8.38 -12.53
N VAL A 60 4.02 7.25 -13.19
CA VAL A 60 5.39 6.84 -13.48
C VAL A 60 6.09 7.81 -14.44
N ASP A 61 7.32 8.20 -14.09
CA ASP A 61 8.14 9.08 -14.93
C ASP A 61 8.88 8.33 -16.04
N ALA A 62 9.63 9.07 -16.87
CA ALA A 62 10.39 8.49 -17.98
C ALA A 62 11.51 7.53 -17.54
N SER A 63 11.89 7.52 -16.26
CA SER A 63 12.86 6.58 -15.69
C SER A 63 12.22 5.29 -15.15
N GLY A 64 10.90 5.18 -15.22
CA GLY A 64 10.16 4.02 -14.70
C GLY A 64 9.91 4.09 -13.18
N LYS A 65 10.04 5.28 -12.57
CA LYS A 65 9.83 5.49 -11.14
C LYS A 65 8.49 6.15 -10.84
N THR A 66 7.85 5.75 -9.74
CA THR A 66 6.64 6.42 -9.23
C THR A 66 6.97 7.86 -8.83
N THR A 67 6.10 8.82 -9.12
CA THR A 67 6.27 10.21 -8.68
C THR A 67 5.36 10.57 -7.49
N CYS A 68 4.43 9.68 -7.14
CA CYS A 68 3.61 9.79 -5.94
C CYS A 68 3.45 8.43 -5.25
N GLY A 69 3.03 8.46 -3.99
CA GLY A 69 2.69 7.25 -3.25
C GLY A 69 1.41 6.59 -3.75
N VAL A 70 1.28 5.30 -3.50
CA VAL A 70 0.12 4.47 -3.90
C VAL A 70 -0.27 3.57 -2.74
N MET A 71 -1.57 3.34 -2.55
CA MET A 71 -2.11 2.39 -1.59
C MET A 71 -3.23 1.60 -2.25
N PHE A 72 -3.26 0.29 -2.03
CA PHE A 72 -4.33 -0.60 -2.50
C PHE A 72 -4.31 -1.93 -1.73
N TRP A 73 -5.45 -2.63 -1.75
CA TRP A 73 -5.57 -3.99 -1.28
C TRP A 73 -5.31 -4.99 -2.41
N LEU A 74 -4.42 -5.94 -2.18
CA LEU A 74 -4.11 -7.02 -3.12
C LEU A 74 -4.72 -8.33 -2.63
N TYR A 75 -5.55 -8.97 -3.46
CA TYR A 75 -6.24 -10.22 -3.11
C TYR A 75 -6.02 -11.33 -4.15
N PRO A 76 -6.19 -12.62 -3.79
CA PRO A 76 -6.15 -13.73 -4.75
C PRO A 76 -7.35 -13.73 -5.69
N THR A 77 -7.10 -13.95 -6.98
CA THR A 77 -8.15 -13.98 -8.02
C THR A 77 -9.28 -14.94 -7.64
N GLY A 78 -10.51 -14.47 -7.73
CA GLY A 78 -11.72 -15.22 -7.34
C GLY A 78 -12.09 -15.07 -5.86
N LEU A 79 -11.18 -14.57 -5.02
CA LEU A 79 -11.40 -14.30 -3.60
C LEU A 79 -11.49 -12.79 -3.36
N TYR A 80 -12.53 -12.15 -3.89
CA TYR A 80 -12.74 -10.70 -3.82
C TYR A 80 -12.65 -10.16 -2.39
N GLY A 81 -12.02 -8.99 -2.21
CA GLY A 81 -11.90 -8.36 -0.90
C GLY A 81 -10.87 -8.99 0.04
N PRO A 82 -10.92 -8.63 1.34
CA PRO A 82 -10.00 -9.14 2.36
C PRO A 82 -10.46 -10.45 3.03
N TYR A 83 -11.64 -10.95 2.68
CA TYR A 83 -12.17 -12.21 3.19
C TYR A 83 -13.13 -12.86 2.19
N HIS A 84 -13.40 -14.14 2.38
CA HIS A 84 -14.48 -14.84 1.67
C HIS A 84 -15.20 -15.82 2.62
N ASP A 85 -16.46 -16.12 2.31
CA ASP A 85 -17.22 -17.17 2.98
C ASP A 85 -16.84 -18.53 2.39
N THR A 86 -16.59 -19.52 3.25
CA THR A 86 -16.33 -20.90 2.83
C THR A 86 -17.64 -21.67 2.67
N GLU A 87 -17.61 -22.77 1.90
CA GLU A 87 -18.80 -23.62 1.69
C GLU A 87 -19.34 -24.21 3.01
N GLU A 88 -18.49 -24.33 4.03
CA GLU A 88 -18.82 -24.83 5.37
C GLU A 88 -19.40 -23.73 6.28
N GLY A 89 -19.56 -22.50 5.78
CA GLY A 89 -20.05 -21.35 6.53
C GLY A 89 -19.01 -20.67 7.43
N GLY A 90 -17.72 -20.91 7.17
CA GLY A 90 -16.61 -20.21 7.80
C GLY A 90 -16.25 -18.91 7.08
N ILE A 91 -15.42 -18.08 7.71
CA ILE A 91 -14.84 -16.88 7.09
C ILE A 91 -13.33 -17.05 7.06
N GLU A 92 -12.76 -17.02 5.85
CA GLU A 92 -11.32 -17.02 5.66
C GLU A 92 -10.84 -15.63 5.23
N GLN A 93 -9.77 -15.16 5.87
CA GLN A 93 -9.13 -13.88 5.58
C GLN A 93 -7.93 -14.10 4.66
N HIS A 94 -7.71 -13.18 3.72
CA HIS A 94 -6.63 -13.27 2.74
C HIS A 94 -6.26 -11.90 2.20
N GLY A 95 -5.07 -11.80 1.60
CA GLY A 95 -4.63 -10.61 0.90
C GLY A 95 -3.62 -9.76 1.68
N THR A 96 -3.22 -8.66 1.07
CA THR A 96 -2.14 -7.81 1.58
C THR A 96 -2.40 -6.36 1.25
N LEU A 97 -2.35 -5.50 2.26
CA LEU A 97 -2.32 -4.05 2.05
C LEU A 97 -0.96 -3.70 1.47
N ILE A 98 -0.93 -3.07 0.31
CA ILE A 98 0.29 -2.54 -0.28
C ILE A 98 0.30 -1.04 -0.05
N THR A 99 1.37 -0.52 0.56
CA THR A 99 1.64 0.92 0.61
C THR A 99 2.98 1.21 -0.03
N MET A 100 3.02 2.17 -0.96
CA MET A 100 4.22 2.52 -1.71
C MET A 100 4.50 4.01 -1.58
N GLU A 101 5.76 4.38 -1.40
CA GLU A 101 6.20 5.77 -1.49
C GLU A 101 6.50 6.17 -2.95
N SER A 102 6.71 7.47 -3.18
CA SER A 102 7.25 7.97 -4.44
C SER A 102 8.74 7.60 -4.58
N GLY A 103 9.22 7.49 -5.82
CA GLY A 103 10.63 7.27 -6.15
C GLY A 103 11.01 5.79 -6.33
N ILE A 104 10.04 4.89 -6.23
CA ILE A 104 10.21 3.45 -6.43
C ILE A 104 10.20 3.10 -7.91
N ALA A 105 11.15 2.28 -8.37
CA ALA A 105 11.07 1.68 -9.69
C ALA A 105 9.94 0.63 -9.74
N VAL A 106 9.05 0.69 -10.74
CA VAL A 106 7.90 -0.24 -10.84
C VAL A 106 8.34 -1.69 -10.81
N ALA A 107 9.43 -2.03 -11.51
CA ALA A 107 9.98 -3.38 -11.53
C ALA A 107 10.38 -3.89 -10.13
N GLU A 108 10.99 -3.04 -9.31
CA GLU A 108 11.35 -3.36 -7.92
C GLU A 108 10.10 -3.55 -7.06
N ALA A 109 9.12 -2.66 -7.20
CA ALA A 109 7.84 -2.79 -6.50
C ALA A 109 7.17 -4.13 -6.82
N MET A 110 7.10 -4.50 -8.10
CA MET A 110 6.47 -5.74 -8.53
C MET A 110 7.16 -6.99 -7.97
N GLN A 111 8.49 -7.00 -7.87
CA GLN A 111 9.22 -8.10 -7.22
C GLN A 111 8.84 -8.25 -5.75
N ARG A 112 8.75 -7.14 -5.01
CA ARG A 112 8.37 -7.13 -3.60
C ARG A 112 6.91 -7.54 -3.41
N ILE A 113 6.00 -7.03 -4.25
CA ILE A 113 4.58 -7.36 -4.23
C ILE A 113 4.37 -8.87 -4.43
N ARG A 114 5.03 -9.47 -5.44
CA ARG A 114 4.95 -10.90 -5.71
C ARG A 114 5.45 -11.73 -4.52
N THR A 115 6.51 -11.27 -3.86
CA THR A 115 7.07 -11.94 -2.66
C THR A 115 6.14 -11.80 -1.45
N ALA A 116 5.49 -10.64 -1.30
CA ALA A 116 4.61 -10.35 -0.17
C ALA A 116 3.18 -10.88 -0.35
N PHE A 117 2.82 -11.33 -1.54
CA PHE A 117 1.46 -11.80 -1.85
C PHE A 117 1.05 -12.98 -0.96
N ARG A 118 -0.11 -12.84 -0.32
CA ARG A 118 -0.67 -13.85 0.59
C ARG A 118 -1.96 -14.42 0.04
N THR A 119 -2.02 -15.75 -0.04
CA THR A 119 -3.24 -16.50 -0.31
C THR A 119 -4.05 -16.79 0.94
N SER A 120 -3.46 -16.62 2.14
CA SER A 120 -4.13 -16.76 3.43
C SER A 120 -3.59 -15.77 4.46
N GLY A 121 -4.48 -15.35 5.36
CA GLY A 121 -4.24 -14.31 6.35
C GLY A 121 -4.14 -12.91 5.77
N ILE A 122 -4.15 -11.92 6.67
CA ILE A 122 -4.00 -10.49 6.34
C ILE A 122 -2.53 -10.10 6.45
N GLY A 123 -2.01 -9.43 5.42
CA GLY A 123 -0.67 -8.86 5.40
C GLY A 123 -0.64 -7.34 5.19
N HIS A 124 0.53 -6.76 5.46
CA HIS A 124 0.88 -5.41 5.02
C HIS A 124 2.31 -5.44 4.49
N GLU A 125 2.51 -4.90 3.29
CA GLU A 125 3.83 -4.65 2.72
C GLU A 125 3.97 -3.15 2.43
N HIS A 126 5.00 -2.56 3.02
CA HIS A 126 5.36 -1.16 2.77
C HIS A 126 6.63 -1.07 1.93
N ILE A 127 6.54 -0.44 0.78
CA ILE A 127 7.59 -0.32 -0.23
C ILE A 127 8.10 1.12 -0.27
N ALA A 128 9.24 1.34 0.40
CA ALA A 128 9.99 2.59 0.38
C ALA A 128 11.28 2.44 -0.44
N PRO A 129 11.78 3.53 -1.07
CA PRO A 129 13.01 3.49 -1.84
C PRO A 129 14.16 3.06 -0.95
N LEU A 130 15.10 2.29 -1.52
CA LEU A 130 16.38 2.10 -0.87
C LEU A 130 17.01 3.49 -0.67
N SER A 131 17.20 3.88 0.59
CA SER A 131 17.86 5.14 0.95
C SER A 131 19.20 5.22 0.20
N ALA A 132 19.39 6.27 -0.60
CA ALA A 132 20.68 6.63 -1.18
C ALA A 132 21.63 7.16 -0.11
#